data_AF-A0A2B4SI38-F1
#
_entry.id   AF-A0A2B4SI38-F1
#
_cell.length_a   1.000
_cell.length_b   1.000
_cell.length_c   1.000
_cell.angle_alpha   90.00
_cell.angle_beta   90.00
_cell.angle_gamma   90.00
#
_symmetry.space_group_name_H-M   'P 1'
#
loop_
_entity.id
_entity.type
_entity.pdbx_description
1 polymer ?
#
loop_
_entity_poly.entity_id
_entity_poly.type
_entity_poly.pdbx_seq_one_letter_code
_entity_poly.pdbx_strand_id
1 'polypeptide(L)'
;MIFKRSNSSERLSFRSKHLFVFVLASSAFLTYILYRNAHWNSHTVKFTPLDGLKNRNNHSISTRERSGATKRPLRQSNHFEHVVLGVSSDFKTKLNPTSTSDELRKIPSKLLQERIKHRTPEDSGSRGQLNSRNKYSSNVNGVDKSLNYSSTQGDRKHLLNFRSQSEDKEDSGVSEFQLEDGEFKKRLPNAIIIGVKKGGTRALLEILKIHPSIRACSNEVHFFDRDENYEQGLNWYREQMPESVLGQVTIEKSPSYFITSKVPERVYRMSKTVKLIVIVRDPTTRAISDYTQGVERKPDNPRFEEVVFNDAGEVDENWSKISIGRYAEHLAKWMEYFPLKQLHFVSGEELVKRPAKELKLVERFLDIKPFIREDNFYFNESKGFPCFVGKISNTGTVNKAHCMGESKGRKHPAVKEDVLQKLREYFDPFNKKLYSMVHRNFRW
;
A
#
# COMPACT_ATOMS: atom_id res chain seq x y z
N MET A 1 -32.59 3.43 -60.32
CA MET A 1 -31.88 2.23 -60.81
C MET A 1 -31.06 1.72 -59.62
N ILE A 2 -31.28 0.58 -58.94
CA ILE A 2 -31.85 -0.74 -59.33
C ILE A 2 -31.21 -1.27 -60.63
N PHE A 3 -30.58 -2.44 -60.75
CA PHE A 3 -30.29 -3.59 -59.86
C PHE A 3 -28.75 -3.68 -59.60
N LYS A 4 -28.08 -4.74 -59.07
CA LYS A 4 -28.40 -6.13 -58.67
C LYS A 4 -27.44 -6.63 -57.56
N ARG A 5 -27.76 -7.76 -56.90
CA ARG A 5 -26.80 -8.60 -56.15
C ARG A 5 -25.97 -9.46 -57.13
N SER A 6 -24.69 -9.69 -56.84
CA SER A 6 -23.95 -10.87 -57.30
C SER A 6 -23.26 -11.52 -56.11
N ASN A 7 -23.44 -12.82 -55.94
CA ASN A 7 -22.90 -13.61 -54.84
C ASN A 7 -22.07 -14.74 -55.47
N SER A 8 -20.76 -14.57 -55.58
CA SER A 8 -19.86 -15.54 -56.21
C SER A 8 -18.71 -15.90 -55.28
N SER A 9 -18.91 -16.99 -54.53
CA SER A 9 -17.89 -17.61 -53.68
C SER A 9 -16.90 -18.38 -54.54
N GLU A 10 -15.84 -17.71 -55.00
CA GLU A 10 -14.71 -18.41 -55.60
C GLU A 10 -13.93 -19.19 -54.52
N ARG A 11 -14.07 -20.52 -54.55
CA ARG A 11 -13.34 -21.43 -53.68
C ARG A 11 -11.87 -21.50 -54.09
N LEU A 12 -11.06 -20.57 -53.59
CA LEU A 12 -9.60 -20.71 -53.59
C LEU A 12 -9.21 -22.07 -52.99
N SER A 13 -8.50 -22.86 -53.80
CA SER A 13 -8.04 -24.22 -53.48
C SER A 13 -7.29 -24.27 -52.15
N PHE A 14 -7.44 -25.38 -51.42
CA PHE A 14 -6.79 -25.62 -50.12
C PHE A 14 -5.27 -25.44 -50.19
N ARG A 15 -4.64 -25.79 -51.33
CA ARG A 15 -3.21 -25.57 -51.58
C ARG A 15 -2.82 -24.08 -51.66
N SER A 16 -3.65 -23.24 -52.28
CA SER A 16 -3.39 -21.80 -52.40
C SER A 16 -3.47 -21.08 -51.05
N LYS A 17 -4.37 -21.51 -50.15
CA LYS A 17 -4.49 -20.95 -48.80
C LYS A 17 -3.26 -21.26 -47.94
N HIS A 18 -2.75 -22.50 -47.99
CA HIS A 18 -1.50 -22.85 -47.31
C HIS A 18 -0.30 -22.07 -47.85
N LEU A 19 -0.21 -21.87 -49.17
CA LEU A 19 0.88 -21.08 -49.77
C LEU A 19 0.83 -19.62 -49.31
N PHE A 20 -0.36 -19.01 -49.24
CA PHE A 20 -0.54 -17.63 -48.78
C PHE A 20 -0.17 -17.46 -47.28
N VAL A 21 -0.55 -18.43 -46.43
CA VAL A 21 -0.16 -18.43 -45.01
C VAL A 21 1.35 -18.63 -44.85
N PHE A 22 1.98 -19.48 -45.66
CA PHE A 22 3.44 -19.66 -45.64
C PHE A 22 4.20 -18.39 -46.06
N VAL A 23 3.72 -17.66 -47.07
CA VAL A 23 4.33 -16.39 -47.53
C VAL A 23 4.19 -15.29 -46.47
N LEU A 24 3.06 -15.21 -45.78
CA LEU A 24 2.87 -14.25 -44.67
C LEU A 24 3.75 -14.61 -43.46
N ALA A 25 3.86 -15.90 -43.11
CA ALA A 25 4.71 -16.36 -42.02
C ALA A 25 6.21 -16.14 -42.28
N SER A 26 6.68 -16.40 -43.50
CA SER A 26 8.09 -16.17 -43.88
C SER A 26 8.44 -14.68 -43.97
N SER A 27 7.52 -13.83 -44.41
CA SER A 27 7.65 -12.36 -44.35
C SER A 27 7.81 -11.84 -42.91
N ALA A 28 6.97 -12.31 -41.98
CA ALA A 28 7.06 -11.96 -40.57
C ALA A 28 8.39 -12.45 -39.94
N PHE A 29 8.84 -13.65 -40.31
CA PHE A 29 10.10 -14.23 -39.81
C PHE A 29 11.34 -13.47 -40.34
N LEU A 30 11.36 -13.09 -41.61
CA LEU A 30 12.44 -12.25 -42.17
C LEU A 30 12.49 -10.88 -41.48
N THR A 31 11.33 -10.25 -41.28
CA THR A 31 11.22 -8.96 -40.59
C THR A 31 11.73 -9.06 -39.14
N TYR A 32 11.41 -10.15 -38.45
CA TYR A 32 11.91 -10.42 -37.09
C TYR A 32 13.43 -10.64 -37.05
N ILE A 33 14.01 -11.37 -38.01
CA ILE A 33 15.47 -11.57 -38.10
C ILE A 33 16.19 -10.24 -38.39
N LEU A 34 15.68 -9.43 -39.33
CA LEU A 34 16.27 -8.12 -39.64
C LEU A 34 16.19 -7.17 -38.43
N TYR A 35 15.06 -7.14 -37.73
CA TYR A 35 14.90 -6.36 -36.49
C TYR A 35 15.86 -6.83 -35.39
N ARG A 36 16.02 -8.14 -35.21
CA ARG A 36 16.92 -8.71 -34.20
C ARG A 36 18.41 -8.46 -34.51
N ASN A 37 18.81 -8.50 -35.79
CA ASN A 37 20.18 -8.16 -36.19
C ASN A 37 20.48 -6.66 -36.01
N ALA A 38 19.52 -5.78 -36.32
CA ALA A 38 19.66 -4.34 -36.03
C ALA A 38 19.80 -4.05 -34.53
N HIS A 39 19.10 -4.80 -33.68
CA HIS A 39 19.21 -4.68 -32.22
C HIS A 39 20.53 -5.26 -31.64
N TRP A 40 21.23 -6.15 -32.35
CA TRP A 40 22.51 -6.69 -31.88
C TRP A 40 23.73 -5.83 -32.22
N ASN A 41 23.71 -5.10 -33.34
CA ASN A 41 24.83 -4.24 -33.75
C ASN A 41 24.94 -2.90 -32.98
N SER A 42 24.01 -2.58 -32.07
CA SER A 42 24.00 -1.31 -31.32
C SER A 42 24.65 -1.39 -29.92
N HIS A 43 25.28 -2.50 -29.54
CA HIS A 43 25.80 -2.75 -28.18
C HIS A 43 27.27 -3.18 -28.08
N THR A 44 28.17 -2.68 -28.95
CA THR A 44 29.63 -2.79 -28.74
C THR A 44 30.43 -1.57 -29.20
N VAL A 45 30.39 -0.47 -28.44
CA VAL A 45 31.55 0.43 -28.29
C VAL A 45 31.59 0.95 -26.84
N LYS A 46 32.61 0.54 -26.07
CA LYS A 46 33.01 1.22 -24.82
C LYS A 46 34.36 1.87 -25.07
N PHE A 47 34.47 3.18 -24.87
CA PHE A 47 35.77 3.86 -24.76
C PHE A 47 36.10 4.07 -23.28
N THR A 48 37.32 3.67 -22.90
CA THR A 48 37.94 3.96 -21.59
C THR A 48 38.78 5.23 -21.70
N PRO A 49 38.75 6.16 -20.74
CA PRO A 49 39.69 7.27 -20.67
C PRO A 49 41.03 6.81 -20.07
N LEU A 50 42.13 7.36 -20.59
CA LEU A 50 43.47 7.24 -20.02
C LEU A 50 44.16 8.60 -20.12
N ASP A 51 44.53 9.17 -18.98
CA ASP A 51 45.30 10.40 -18.89
C ASP A 51 46.77 10.18 -19.29
N GLY A 52 47.40 11.21 -19.87
CA GLY A 52 48.85 11.35 -19.80
C GLY A 52 49.55 12.02 -20.99
N LEU A 53 50.48 12.93 -20.64
CA LEU A 53 51.54 13.52 -21.47
C LEU A 53 51.08 14.55 -22.53
N LYS A 54 51.24 15.86 -22.28
CA LYS A 54 52.46 16.69 -22.32
C LYS A 54 52.86 17.21 -23.71
N ASN A 55 52.92 18.54 -23.76
CA ASN A 55 53.90 19.40 -24.43
C ASN A 55 53.75 19.80 -25.91
N ARG A 56 53.96 21.12 -26.05
CA ARG A 56 54.69 21.84 -27.12
C ARG A 56 53.97 22.24 -28.42
N ASN A 57 53.59 23.52 -28.38
CA ASN A 57 54.18 24.60 -29.19
C ASN A 57 53.78 24.80 -30.65
N ASN A 58 53.45 26.07 -30.88
CA ASN A 58 53.88 26.96 -31.97
C ASN A 58 53.04 27.05 -33.25
N HIS A 59 52.64 28.32 -33.49
CA HIS A 59 52.48 28.97 -34.80
C HIS A 59 51.32 28.48 -35.71
N SER A 60 50.62 29.33 -36.46
CA SER A 60 50.71 30.80 -36.59
C SER A 60 49.52 31.40 -37.35
N ILE A 61 49.04 32.56 -36.88
CA ILE A 61 48.81 33.80 -37.66
C ILE A 61 47.87 33.77 -38.89
N SER A 62 46.76 34.53 -38.76
CA SER A 62 46.11 35.35 -39.81
C SER A 62 45.25 34.63 -40.88
N THR A 63 44.23 35.22 -41.52
CA THR A 63 43.90 36.65 -41.74
C THR A 63 42.40 36.87 -42.06
N ARG A 64 41.85 38.07 -41.75
CA ARG A 64 40.80 38.81 -42.53
C ARG A 64 39.36 38.20 -42.65
N GLU A 65 38.26 38.97 -42.79
CA GLU A 65 38.00 40.43 -42.74
C GLU A 65 36.48 40.73 -42.57
N ARG A 66 36.10 41.85 -41.90
CA ARG A 66 34.80 42.61 -42.01
C ARG A 66 33.47 41.88 -41.70
N SER A 67 32.38 42.52 -41.25
CA SER A 67 32.05 43.93 -40.95
C SER A 67 30.75 44.03 -40.10
N GLY A 68 30.54 45.13 -39.36
CA GLY A 68 29.21 45.50 -38.82
C GLY A 68 29.22 46.06 -37.38
N ALA A 69 28.86 47.35 -37.21
CA ALA A 69 28.68 48.00 -35.91
C ALA A 69 27.26 47.70 -35.33
N THR A 70 26.94 47.82 -34.03
CA THR A 70 26.90 49.09 -33.27
C THR A 70 26.83 48.95 -31.73
N LYS A 71 27.54 49.87 -31.06
CA LYS A 71 27.30 50.57 -29.76
C LYS A 71 26.73 49.85 -28.49
N ARG A 72 27.61 49.85 -27.46
CA ARG A 72 27.43 49.84 -25.98
C ARG A 72 26.54 51.00 -25.43
N PRO A 73 26.20 51.11 -24.10
CA PRO A 73 26.84 50.52 -22.89
C PRO A 73 25.88 49.79 -21.90
N LEU A 74 26.31 48.82 -21.08
CA LEU A 74 27.26 48.85 -19.93
C LEU A 74 26.85 49.76 -18.76
N ARG A 75 26.40 49.13 -17.65
CA ARG A 75 26.56 49.66 -16.28
C ARG A 75 26.84 48.50 -15.33
N GLN A 76 27.96 48.58 -14.60
CA GLN A 76 28.26 47.70 -13.47
C GLN A 76 27.70 48.31 -12.18
N SER A 77 27.35 47.46 -11.22
CA SER A 77 27.64 47.70 -9.80
C SER A 77 27.72 46.36 -9.08
N ASN A 78 28.85 46.10 -8.43
CA ASN A 78 29.01 44.95 -7.55
C ASN A 78 28.18 45.15 -6.28
N HIS A 79 27.73 44.07 -5.66
CA HIS A 79 28.07 43.84 -4.25
C HIS A 79 27.97 42.34 -3.91
N PHE A 80 29.05 41.80 -3.36
CA PHE A 80 29.03 40.57 -2.57
C PHE A 80 28.48 40.91 -1.19
N GLU A 81 27.73 39.98 -0.58
CA GLU A 81 27.86 39.76 0.85
C GLU A 81 27.58 38.29 1.22
N HIS A 82 28.55 37.67 1.87
CA HIS A 82 28.36 36.41 2.60
C HIS A 82 27.75 36.73 3.96
N VAL A 83 26.73 36.00 4.39
CA VAL A 83 26.38 35.90 5.80
C VAL A 83 26.38 34.43 6.21
N VAL A 84 27.21 34.11 7.20
CA VAL A 84 27.30 32.81 7.86
C VAL A 84 27.06 33.04 9.35
N LEU A 85 26.55 32.01 10.03
CA LEU A 85 26.33 31.89 11.47
C LEU A 85 25.04 32.51 12.03
N GLY A 86 24.40 31.71 12.89
CA GLY A 86 23.12 32.01 13.54
C GLY A 86 22.55 30.79 14.29
N VAL A 87 23.43 29.97 14.89
CA VAL A 87 22.98 28.94 15.84
C VAL A 87 22.64 29.64 17.15
N SER A 88 21.40 29.52 17.62
CA SER A 88 21.03 29.88 18.98
C SER A 88 20.19 28.76 19.57
N SER A 89 20.65 28.25 20.71
CA SER A 89 19.90 27.32 21.55
C SER A 89 18.92 28.07 22.47
N ASP A 90 18.18 27.29 23.24
CA ASP A 90 17.50 27.67 24.48
C ASP A 90 16.35 28.68 24.41
N PHE A 91 15.12 28.12 24.45
CA PHE A 91 14.18 28.55 25.48
C PHE A 91 13.46 27.36 26.12
N LYS A 92 13.81 27.07 27.38
CA LYS A 92 13.00 26.23 28.27
C LYS A 92 11.84 27.08 28.78
N THR A 93 10.61 26.61 28.64
CA THR A 93 9.49 27.04 29.50
C THR A 93 8.91 25.84 30.24
N LYS A 94 8.62 26.08 31.52
CA LYS A 94 8.35 25.04 32.52
C LYS A 94 6.89 24.58 32.43
N LEU A 95 6.68 23.28 32.65
CA LEU A 95 5.42 22.79 33.21
C LEU A 95 5.20 23.43 34.58
N ASN A 96 3.95 23.77 34.90
CA ASN A 96 3.46 23.79 36.28
C ASN A 96 2.00 23.31 36.28
N PRO A 97 1.59 22.48 37.26
CA PRO A 97 0.25 21.92 37.33
C PRO A 97 -0.71 22.81 38.12
N THR A 98 -2.01 22.66 37.89
CA THR A 98 -3.06 23.11 38.82
C THR A 98 -4.18 22.08 38.89
N SER A 99 -4.28 21.39 40.03
CA SER A 99 -5.56 20.92 40.60
C SER A 99 -6.32 22.17 41.09
N THR A 100 -7.64 22.30 41.12
CA THR A 100 -8.81 21.44 41.38
C THR A 100 -10.00 22.01 40.55
N SER A 101 -11.21 21.48 40.45
CA SER A 101 -12.10 20.82 41.41
C SER A 101 -13.32 20.20 40.71
N ASP A 102 -14.05 19.32 41.40
CA ASP A 102 -15.31 18.73 40.95
C ASP A 102 -16.45 19.76 40.75
N GLU A 103 -17.22 19.62 39.67
CA GLU A 103 -18.67 19.86 39.74
C GLU A 103 -19.47 18.96 38.77
N LEU A 104 -20.26 18.06 39.35
CA LEU A 104 -21.27 17.24 38.66
C LEU A 104 -22.52 18.09 38.34
N ARG A 105 -22.81 18.39 37.06
CA ARG A 105 -24.14 18.89 36.65
C ARG A 105 -24.70 18.28 35.36
N LYS A 106 -25.54 17.25 35.57
CA LYS A 106 -26.80 16.91 34.90
C LYS A 106 -27.00 17.32 33.42
N ILE A 107 -27.08 16.31 32.56
CA ILE A 107 -27.63 16.37 31.20
C ILE A 107 -29.18 16.47 31.26
N PRO A 108 -29.84 17.39 30.53
CA PRO A 108 -31.29 17.36 30.33
C PRO A 108 -31.67 16.57 29.07
N SER A 109 -32.51 15.55 29.21
CA SER A 109 -33.01 14.72 28.10
C SER A 109 -34.41 15.16 27.63
N LYS A 110 -34.48 15.93 26.54
CA LYS A 110 -35.65 16.20 25.66
C LYS A 110 -35.06 16.54 24.28
N LEU A 111 -35.56 16.12 23.11
CA LEU A 111 -36.88 15.65 22.68
C LEU A 111 -36.72 14.79 21.42
N LEU A 112 -37.40 13.65 21.33
CA LEU A 112 -38.13 13.28 20.09
C LEU A 112 -39.20 12.24 20.42
N GLN A 113 -40.47 12.62 20.24
CA GLN A 113 -41.62 11.73 20.36
C GLN A 113 -42.53 11.96 19.15
N GLU A 114 -43.29 10.94 18.78
CA GLU A 114 -44.40 10.96 17.81
C GLU A 114 -44.08 11.04 16.31
N ARG A 115 -44.06 9.87 15.67
CA ARG A 115 -44.83 9.65 14.43
C ARG A 115 -45.19 8.17 14.21
N ILE A 116 -46.18 7.67 14.96
CA ILE A 116 -46.94 6.47 14.58
C ILE A 116 -48.42 6.78 14.82
N LYS A 117 -49.26 6.69 13.78
CA LYS A 117 -50.71 6.84 13.89
C LYS A 117 -51.42 5.69 13.15
N HIS A 118 -52.30 5.02 13.90
CA HIS A 118 -53.44 4.19 13.49
C HIS A 118 -53.25 2.84 12.75
N ARG A 119 -53.68 1.77 13.44
CA ARG A 119 -54.43 0.61 12.88
C ARG A 119 -55.91 1.04 12.65
N THR A 120 -56.86 0.30 12.04
CA THR A 120 -57.28 -1.14 12.01
C THR A 120 -58.50 -1.22 11.02
N PRO A 121 -59.32 -2.30 10.83
CA PRO A 121 -59.24 -3.75 11.17
C PRO A 121 -59.66 -4.69 9.98
N GLU A 122 -60.08 -5.93 10.30
CA GLU A 122 -60.89 -6.92 9.53
C GLU A 122 -60.15 -7.90 8.56
N ASP A 123 -60.46 -9.22 8.51
CA ASP A 123 -61.26 -10.10 9.41
C ASP A 123 -60.94 -11.61 9.21
N SER A 124 -61.52 -12.48 10.05
CA SER A 124 -61.70 -13.95 9.95
C SER A 124 -60.54 -14.89 10.35
N GLY A 125 -60.87 -16.09 10.85
CA GLY A 125 -59.90 -17.11 11.29
C GLY A 125 -60.54 -18.48 11.52
N SER A 126 -59.78 -19.48 12.02
CA SER A 126 -60.31 -20.75 12.60
C SER A 126 -59.27 -21.69 13.25
N ARG A 127 -59.48 -21.95 14.56
CA ARG A 127 -59.67 -23.26 15.23
C ARG A 127 -58.65 -24.43 15.13
N GLY A 128 -58.10 -24.81 16.30
CA GLY A 128 -57.75 -26.20 16.73
C GLY A 128 -56.28 -26.68 16.55
N GLN A 129 -55.77 -27.71 17.25
CA GLN A 129 -56.04 -28.26 18.60
C GLN A 129 -54.93 -29.28 19.02
N LEU A 130 -54.69 -29.46 20.34
CA LEU A 130 -54.14 -30.66 21.04
C LEU A 130 -52.67 -31.16 20.89
N ASN A 131 -52.04 -31.36 22.07
CA ASN A 131 -51.11 -32.44 22.50
C ASN A 131 -49.69 -32.58 21.84
N SER A 132 -48.64 -33.11 22.49
CA SER A 132 -48.54 -33.78 23.81
C SER A 132 -47.14 -33.67 24.48
N ARG A 133 -47.11 -33.97 25.78
CA ARG A 133 -45.99 -34.23 26.72
C ARG A 133 -44.70 -34.88 26.15
N ASN A 134 -43.54 -34.53 26.73
CA ASN A 134 -42.92 -35.43 27.72
C ASN A 134 -41.96 -34.73 28.71
N LYS A 135 -41.96 -35.24 29.96
CA LYS A 135 -41.05 -34.87 31.06
C LYS A 135 -39.95 -35.93 31.17
N TYR A 136 -38.81 -35.59 31.76
CA TYR A 136 -38.22 -36.40 32.83
C TYR A 136 -37.54 -35.51 33.88
N SER A 137 -37.61 -35.92 35.14
CA SER A 137 -37.06 -35.22 36.31
C SER A 137 -36.85 -36.23 37.45
N SER A 138 -35.70 -36.12 38.11
CA SER A 138 -35.40 -36.61 39.48
C SER A 138 -34.09 -35.93 39.91
N ASN A 139 -33.98 -35.23 41.04
CA ASN A 139 -34.05 -35.66 42.45
C ASN A 139 -32.80 -36.47 42.88
N VAL A 140 -32.16 -36.29 44.07
CA VAL A 140 -32.37 -35.39 45.24
C VAL A 140 -31.15 -35.53 46.21
N ASN A 141 -30.99 -34.62 47.20
CA ASN A 141 -30.01 -34.62 48.33
C ASN A 141 -28.50 -34.46 47.98
N GLY A 142 -27.62 -33.78 48.75
CA GLY A 142 -27.78 -33.00 50.00
C GLY A 142 -27.16 -33.66 51.24
N VAL A 143 -26.11 -33.05 51.84
CA VAL A 143 -25.70 -33.03 53.28
C VAL A 143 -24.37 -32.26 53.47
N ASP A 144 -24.18 -31.59 54.61
CA ASP A 144 -23.05 -30.72 55.01
C ASP A 144 -21.70 -31.40 55.32
N LYS A 145 -20.58 -30.64 55.26
CA LYS A 145 -19.81 -30.19 56.46
C LYS A 145 -18.51 -29.39 56.22
N SER A 146 -18.51 -28.14 56.67
CA SER A 146 -17.51 -27.44 57.53
C SER A 146 -15.97 -27.70 57.49
N LEU A 147 -15.23 -26.62 57.17
CA LEU A 147 -14.17 -25.95 57.96
C LEU A 147 -12.67 -26.39 57.99
N ASN A 148 -11.81 -25.34 57.91
CA ASN A 148 -10.52 -25.05 58.59
C ASN A 148 -9.12 -25.48 58.05
N TYR A 149 -8.49 -24.55 57.30
CA TYR A 149 -7.32 -23.69 57.64
C TYR A 149 -5.97 -24.22 58.25
N SER A 150 -4.86 -23.61 57.77
CA SER A 150 -3.47 -23.56 58.33
C SER A 150 -2.57 -24.82 58.19
N SER A 151 -1.22 -24.78 58.14
CA SER A 151 -0.18 -23.75 57.81
C SER A 151 1.23 -24.42 57.84
N THR A 152 2.35 -23.65 57.85
CA THR A 152 3.80 -24.04 57.89
C THR A 152 4.40 -24.57 56.56
N GLN A 153 5.60 -24.21 56.04
CA GLN A 153 6.81 -23.42 56.39
C GLN A 153 8.06 -24.24 56.84
N GLY A 154 9.18 -24.06 56.12
CA GLY A 154 10.53 -24.65 56.38
C GLY A 154 10.92 -25.77 55.39
N ASP A 155 12.19 -25.97 54.97
CA ASP A 155 13.43 -25.27 55.33
C ASP A 155 14.56 -25.44 54.25
N ARG A 156 15.72 -24.80 54.47
CA ARG A 156 16.85 -24.60 53.52
C ARG A 156 17.91 -25.71 53.56
N LYS A 157 18.56 -25.98 52.42
CA LYS A 157 20.04 -26.00 52.17
C LYS A 157 20.47 -27.01 51.09
N HIS A 158 21.08 -26.51 50.01
CA HIS A 158 22.49 -26.81 49.73
C HIS A 158 23.10 -25.76 48.81
N LEU A 159 24.33 -25.33 49.10
CA LEU A 159 25.02 -24.27 48.36
C LEU A 159 26.53 -24.50 48.54
N LEU A 160 27.23 -24.93 47.49
CA LEU A 160 28.69 -24.92 47.44
C LEU A 160 29.20 -24.62 46.02
N ASN A 161 30.16 -23.70 45.98
CA ASN A 161 31.09 -23.29 44.92
C ASN A 161 31.23 -24.20 43.68
N PHE A 162 31.35 -23.55 42.51
CA PHE A 162 32.62 -23.53 41.76
C PHE A 162 32.73 -22.26 40.90
N ARG A 163 33.95 -21.74 40.74
CA ARG A 163 34.27 -20.54 39.93
C ARG A 163 35.48 -20.81 39.05
N SER A 164 35.30 -20.98 37.75
CA SER A 164 36.33 -20.70 36.72
C SER A 164 35.84 -21.00 35.30
N GLN A 165 36.38 -20.23 34.34
CA GLN A 165 36.53 -20.55 32.91
C GLN A 165 35.28 -20.47 32.01
N SER A 166 35.27 -19.35 31.26
CA SER A 166 35.03 -19.25 29.81
C SER A 166 34.83 -20.54 29.02
N GLU A 167 33.81 -20.53 28.15
CA GLU A 167 33.93 -21.00 26.77
C GLU A 167 32.83 -20.37 25.90
N ASP A 168 33.19 -19.94 24.69
CA ASP A 168 32.31 -19.22 23.77
C ASP A 168 31.22 -20.13 23.19
N LYS A 169 29.98 -19.64 23.12
CA LYS A 169 28.96 -20.18 22.22
C LYS A 169 28.23 -19.07 21.49
N GLU A 170 28.44 -19.05 20.18
CA GLU A 170 27.71 -18.25 19.21
C GLU A 170 26.22 -18.60 19.28
N ASP A 171 25.38 -17.69 19.78
CA ASP A 171 23.92 -17.82 19.66
C ASP A 171 23.48 -17.47 18.24
N SER A 172 23.73 -18.41 17.33
CA SER A 172 23.22 -18.40 15.94
C SER A 172 21.77 -18.89 15.87
N GLY A 173 20.95 -18.51 16.85
CA GLY A 173 19.53 -18.87 17.00
C GLY A 173 18.59 -18.22 15.98
N VAL A 174 18.80 -18.44 14.67
CA VAL A 174 17.74 -18.22 13.67
C VAL A 174 16.69 -19.30 13.88
N SER A 175 15.71 -19.00 14.75
CA SER A 175 14.63 -19.93 15.10
C SER A 175 13.97 -20.46 13.83
N GLU A 176 14.10 -21.76 13.59
CA GLU A 176 13.66 -22.39 12.36
C GLU A 176 12.15 -22.19 12.19
N PHE A 177 11.78 -21.46 11.12
CA PHE A 177 10.40 -21.39 10.68
C PHE A 177 10.05 -22.75 10.08
N GLN A 178 9.60 -23.66 10.95
CA GLN A 178 8.95 -24.91 10.59
C GLN A 178 7.69 -24.61 9.78
N LEU A 179 7.88 -24.41 8.48
CA LEU A 179 6.83 -24.53 7.48
C LEU A 179 6.60 -26.03 7.30
N GLU A 180 5.34 -26.46 7.33
CA GLU A 180 5.00 -27.86 7.09
C GLU A 180 5.47 -28.29 5.70
N ASP A 181 6.07 -29.49 5.61
CA ASP A 181 6.39 -30.12 4.33
C ASP A 181 5.10 -30.27 3.52
N GLY A 182 4.98 -29.50 2.45
CA GLY A 182 3.70 -29.25 1.82
C GLY A 182 3.83 -29.01 0.32
N GLU A 183 2.81 -29.45 -0.41
CA GLU A 183 2.72 -29.25 -1.85
C GLU A 183 2.68 -27.75 -2.19
N PHE A 184 3.72 -27.29 -2.90
CA PHE A 184 3.76 -25.98 -3.53
C PHE A 184 2.69 -25.93 -4.62
N LYS A 185 1.65 -25.12 -4.40
CA LYS A 185 0.63 -24.83 -5.41
C LYS A 185 0.08 -23.42 -5.25
N LYS A 186 -0.46 -22.88 -6.35
CA LYS A 186 -1.08 -21.56 -6.35
C LYS A 186 -2.37 -21.58 -5.55
N ARG A 187 -2.57 -20.58 -4.70
CA ARG A 187 -3.75 -20.44 -3.84
C ARG A 187 -4.39 -19.07 -4.06
N LEU A 188 -5.70 -18.97 -3.91
CA LEU A 188 -6.35 -17.66 -3.82
C LEU A 188 -5.79 -16.89 -2.61
N PRO A 189 -5.66 -15.55 -2.68
CA PRO A 189 -5.05 -14.78 -1.61
C PRO A 189 -5.91 -14.81 -0.34
N ASN A 190 -5.27 -15.13 0.78
CA ASN A 190 -5.87 -15.10 2.12
C ASN A 190 -5.82 -13.70 2.73
N ALA A 191 -4.95 -12.83 2.21
CA ALA A 191 -4.97 -11.40 2.51
C ALA A 191 -4.79 -10.54 1.24
N ILE A 192 -5.39 -9.35 1.20
CA ILE A 192 -5.31 -8.44 0.05
C ILE A 192 -4.99 -7.02 0.52
N ILE A 193 -3.97 -6.39 -0.07
CA ILE A 193 -3.68 -4.96 0.11
C ILE A 193 -4.54 -4.17 -0.88
N ILE A 194 -5.72 -3.76 -0.44
CA ILE A 194 -6.76 -3.15 -1.30
C ILE A 194 -6.51 -1.66 -1.60
N GLY A 195 -5.66 -0.99 -0.83
CA GLY A 195 -5.46 0.45 -0.97
C GLY A 195 -4.47 1.06 0.02
N VAL A 196 -4.27 2.37 0.00
CA VAL A 196 -4.83 3.33 -0.98
C VAL A 196 -3.82 3.67 -2.08
N LYS A 197 -4.31 4.12 -3.23
CA LYS A 197 -3.44 4.66 -4.29
C LYS A 197 -2.56 5.79 -3.70
N LYS A 198 -1.24 5.64 -3.84
CA LYS A 198 -0.17 6.49 -3.27
C LYS A 198 0.05 6.43 -1.74
N GLY A 199 -0.66 5.57 -1.01
CA GLY A 199 -0.44 5.38 0.44
C GLY A 199 0.89 4.70 0.80
N GLY A 200 1.50 3.97 -0.14
CA GLY A 200 2.74 3.20 0.09
C GLY A 200 2.61 1.70 -0.18
N THR A 201 1.48 1.26 -0.72
CA THR A 201 1.11 -0.16 -1.00
C THR A 201 2.23 -1.03 -1.57
N ARG A 202 3.04 -0.50 -2.51
CA ARG A 202 4.17 -1.27 -3.09
C ARG A 202 5.34 -1.46 -2.11
N ALA A 203 5.64 -0.48 -1.25
CA ALA A 203 6.67 -0.64 -0.22
C ALA A 203 6.22 -1.68 0.81
N LEU A 204 4.99 -1.57 1.31
CA LEU A 204 4.39 -2.55 2.21
C LEU A 204 4.48 -3.99 1.64
N LEU A 205 4.07 -4.18 0.38
CA LEU A 205 4.13 -5.49 -0.27
C LEU A 205 5.55 -6.06 -0.39
N GLU A 206 6.54 -5.27 -0.81
CA GLU A 206 7.91 -5.77 -0.95
C GLU A 206 8.55 -6.09 0.40
N ILE A 207 8.30 -5.27 1.43
CA ILE A 207 8.84 -5.53 2.77
C ILE A 207 8.18 -6.76 3.39
N LEU A 208 6.88 -6.98 3.20
CA LEU A 208 6.20 -8.19 3.69
C LEU A 208 6.76 -9.49 3.08
N LYS A 209 7.36 -9.45 1.87
CA LYS A 209 8.03 -10.64 1.29
C LYS A 209 9.31 -11.07 2.01
N ILE A 210 9.84 -10.26 2.92
CA ILE A 210 10.94 -10.66 3.81
C ILE A 210 10.50 -11.81 4.73
N HIS A 211 9.20 -11.85 5.08
CA HIS A 211 8.66 -12.82 6.02
C HIS A 211 8.54 -14.22 5.37
N PRO A 212 9.10 -15.30 5.97
CA PRO A 212 9.14 -16.64 5.37
C PRO A 212 7.74 -17.26 5.15
N SER A 213 6.77 -16.96 6.01
CA SER A 213 5.37 -17.38 5.82
C SER A 213 4.56 -16.54 4.82
N ILE A 214 5.13 -15.54 4.13
CA ILE A 214 4.40 -14.70 3.17
C ILE A 214 4.83 -15.02 1.73
N ARG A 215 3.84 -15.23 0.86
CA ARG A 215 4.00 -15.34 -0.60
C ARG A 215 3.16 -14.23 -1.24
N ALA A 216 3.72 -13.43 -2.14
CA ALA A 216 3.02 -12.24 -2.62
C ALA A 216 3.09 -12.06 -4.13
N CYS A 217 1.96 -11.87 -4.81
CA CYS A 217 1.95 -11.53 -6.23
C CYS A 217 2.64 -10.17 -6.43
N SER A 218 3.70 -10.12 -7.26
CA SER A 218 4.50 -8.91 -7.49
C SER A 218 3.80 -7.86 -8.36
N ASN A 219 2.71 -8.21 -9.03
CA ASN A 219 1.98 -7.36 -9.96
C ASN A 219 0.65 -6.89 -9.35
N GLU A 220 0.10 -5.79 -9.87
CA GLU A 220 -1.27 -5.37 -9.54
C GLU A 220 -2.19 -6.17 -10.48
N VAL A 221 -2.93 -7.15 -9.94
CA VAL A 221 -3.65 -8.11 -10.79
C VAL A 221 -4.95 -7.52 -11.36
N HIS A 222 -5.52 -6.53 -10.68
CA HIS A 222 -6.75 -5.86 -11.12
C HIS A 222 -7.90 -6.82 -11.45
N PHE A 223 -8.10 -7.85 -10.62
CA PHE A 223 -9.12 -8.88 -10.88
C PHE A 223 -10.53 -8.39 -10.55
N PHE A 224 -10.70 -7.66 -9.45
CA PHE A 224 -12.03 -7.28 -8.98
C PHE A 224 -12.57 -5.97 -9.59
N ASP A 225 -11.68 -5.04 -9.98
CA ASP A 225 -12.03 -3.71 -10.48
C ASP A 225 -12.24 -3.66 -12.01
N ARG A 226 -11.52 -4.49 -12.77
CA ARG A 226 -11.66 -4.63 -14.23
C ARG A 226 -12.58 -5.79 -14.58
N ASP A 227 -13.56 -5.56 -15.44
CA ASP A 227 -14.56 -6.58 -15.78
C ASP A 227 -13.98 -7.66 -16.69
N GLU A 228 -13.07 -7.28 -17.60
CA GLU A 228 -12.36 -8.17 -18.52
C GLU A 228 -11.47 -9.18 -17.78
N ASN A 229 -11.02 -8.84 -16.56
CA ASN A 229 -10.29 -9.76 -15.68
C ASN A 229 -11.25 -10.56 -14.80
N TYR A 230 -12.29 -9.93 -14.25
CA TYR A 230 -13.26 -10.59 -13.37
C TYR A 230 -14.01 -11.73 -14.07
N GLU A 231 -14.38 -11.52 -15.33
CA GLU A 231 -15.11 -12.49 -16.17
C GLU A 231 -14.29 -13.75 -16.49
N GLN A 232 -12.95 -13.70 -16.40
CA GLN A 232 -12.09 -14.90 -16.52
C GLN A 232 -12.16 -15.81 -15.26
N GLY A 233 -12.80 -15.35 -14.19
CA GLY A 233 -13.16 -16.15 -13.03
C GLY A 233 -12.02 -16.49 -12.06
N LEU A 234 -12.37 -17.12 -10.94
CA LEU A 234 -11.44 -17.41 -9.84
C LEU A 234 -10.29 -18.35 -10.20
N ASN A 235 -10.46 -19.19 -11.23
CA ASN A 235 -9.37 -20.04 -11.70
C ASN A 235 -8.26 -19.20 -12.35
N TRP A 236 -8.63 -18.25 -13.23
CA TRP A 236 -7.67 -17.30 -13.79
C TRP A 236 -6.98 -16.46 -12.71
N TYR A 237 -7.73 -16.00 -11.70
CA TYR A 237 -7.17 -15.21 -10.60
C TYR A 237 -6.17 -16.01 -9.77
N ARG A 238 -6.47 -17.29 -9.48
CA ARG A 238 -5.54 -18.21 -8.81
C ARG A 238 -4.25 -18.39 -9.62
N GLU A 239 -4.33 -18.46 -10.94
CA GLU A 239 -3.14 -18.60 -11.78
C GLU A 239 -2.20 -17.39 -11.78
N GLN A 240 -2.67 -16.21 -11.36
CA GLN A 240 -1.84 -15.02 -11.16
C GLN A 240 -1.07 -15.04 -9.82
N MET A 241 -1.38 -15.98 -8.91
CA MET A 241 -0.77 -16.06 -7.59
C MET A 241 0.56 -16.82 -7.62
N PRO A 242 1.52 -16.49 -6.73
CA PRO A 242 2.69 -17.34 -6.52
C PRO A 242 2.27 -18.68 -5.91
N GLU A 243 3.10 -19.70 -6.12
CA GLU A 243 2.98 -20.95 -5.37
C GLU A 243 3.29 -20.74 -3.89
N SER A 244 2.59 -21.50 -3.04
CA SER A 244 2.63 -21.42 -1.58
C SER A 244 2.41 -22.80 -0.98
N VAL A 245 3.05 -23.11 0.15
CA VAL A 245 2.75 -24.32 0.93
C VAL A 245 1.55 -24.08 1.87
N LEU A 246 1.18 -25.07 2.69
CA LEU A 246 0.15 -24.87 3.71
C LEU A 246 0.68 -23.95 4.83
N GLY A 247 -0.21 -23.21 5.51
CA GLY A 247 0.17 -22.24 6.55
C GLY A 247 0.83 -20.93 6.05
N GLN A 248 1.24 -20.84 4.78
CA GLN A 248 1.69 -19.58 4.19
C GLN A 248 0.51 -18.66 3.82
N VAL A 249 0.69 -17.36 4.02
CA VAL A 249 -0.25 -16.31 3.62
C VAL A 249 0.06 -15.86 2.19
N THR A 250 -0.86 -16.12 1.26
CA THR A 250 -0.78 -15.57 -0.10
C THR A 250 -1.41 -14.18 -0.16
N ILE A 251 -0.68 -13.21 -0.70
CA ILE A 251 -1.04 -11.78 -0.76
C ILE A 251 -1.08 -11.24 -2.19
N GLU A 252 -2.10 -10.44 -2.52
CA GLU A 252 -2.17 -9.59 -3.72
C GLU A 252 -2.34 -8.12 -3.34
N LYS A 253 -2.10 -7.19 -4.29
CA LYS A 253 -2.12 -5.75 -4.05
C LYS A 253 -2.56 -4.98 -5.30
N SER A 254 -3.80 -4.51 -5.33
CA SER A 254 -4.30 -3.60 -6.38
C SER A 254 -4.95 -2.37 -5.73
N PRO A 255 -4.28 -1.19 -5.70
CA PRO A 255 -4.70 -0.06 -4.87
C PRO A 255 -5.96 0.68 -5.32
N SER A 256 -6.49 0.33 -6.49
CA SER A 256 -7.79 0.78 -7.01
C SER A 256 -8.96 0.12 -6.28
N TYR A 257 -8.79 -1.12 -5.80
CA TYR A 257 -9.84 -1.90 -5.14
C TYR A 257 -10.57 -1.08 -4.07
N PHE A 258 -9.82 -0.35 -3.22
CA PHE A 258 -10.39 0.42 -2.11
C PHE A 258 -11.48 1.42 -2.53
N ILE A 259 -11.38 2.04 -3.71
CA ILE A 259 -12.32 3.09 -4.17
C ILE A 259 -13.40 2.58 -5.15
N THR A 260 -13.22 1.40 -5.74
CA THR A 260 -14.11 0.92 -6.81
C THR A 260 -15.34 0.24 -6.19
N SER A 261 -16.52 0.83 -6.38
CA SER A 261 -17.77 0.47 -5.70
C SER A 261 -18.17 -1.01 -5.77
N LYS A 262 -17.94 -1.68 -6.90
CA LYS A 262 -18.26 -3.11 -7.12
C LYS A 262 -17.29 -4.09 -6.44
N VAL A 263 -16.14 -3.61 -5.93
CA VAL A 263 -15.07 -4.49 -5.43
C VAL A 263 -15.36 -5.15 -4.08
N PRO A 264 -15.87 -4.46 -3.03
CA PRO A 264 -16.19 -5.08 -1.75
C PRO A 264 -17.06 -6.33 -1.90
N GLU A 265 -18.14 -6.24 -2.69
CA GLU A 265 -19.03 -7.37 -2.97
C GLU A 265 -18.30 -8.53 -3.66
N ARG A 266 -17.54 -8.25 -4.73
CA ARG A 266 -16.83 -9.28 -5.49
C ARG A 266 -15.77 -10.01 -4.65
N VAL A 267 -15.07 -9.28 -3.77
CA VAL A 267 -14.12 -9.88 -2.81
C VAL A 267 -14.88 -10.73 -1.78
N TYR A 268 -16.03 -10.27 -1.28
CA TYR A 268 -16.86 -11.02 -0.33
C TYR A 268 -17.44 -12.30 -0.93
N ARG A 269 -17.83 -12.27 -2.21
CA ARG A 269 -18.26 -13.44 -2.99
C ARG A 269 -17.12 -14.47 -3.16
N MET A 270 -15.86 -14.04 -3.28
CA MET A 270 -14.71 -14.94 -3.29
C MET A 270 -14.44 -15.56 -1.92
N SER A 271 -14.33 -14.73 -0.88
CA SER A 271 -14.02 -15.19 0.48
C SER A 271 -14.54 -14.22 1.53
N LYS A 272 -15.43 -14.71 2.37
CA LYS A 272 -15.99 -13.97 3.51
C LYS A 272 -14.97 -13.78 4.66
N THR A 273 -13.90 -14.57 4.68
CA THR A 273 -12.89 -14.61 5.77
C THR A 273 -11.55 -13.99 5.39
N VAL A 274 -11.42 -13.46 4.17
CA VAL A 274 -10.19 -12.78 3.71
C VAL A 274 -9.82 -11.61 4.63
N LYS A 275 -8.52 -11.42 4.84
CA LYS A 275 -7.96 -10.28 5.58
C LYS A 275 -7.64 -9.13 4.62
N LEU A 276 -8.06 -7.93 4.95
CA LEU A 276 -7.90 -6.75 4.10
C LEU A 276 -6.91 -5.78 4.75
N ILE A 277 -5.96 -5.28 3.97
CA ILE A 277 -4.95 -4.33 4.45
C ILE A 277 -5.10 -3.02 3.66
N VAL A 278 -5.21 -1.91 4.39
CA VAL A 278 -5.32 -0.56 3.84
C VAL A 278 -4.14 0.26 4.37
N ILE A 279 -3.17 0.59 3.52
CA ILE A 279 -2.14 1.56 3.88
C ILE A 279 -2.58 2.96 3.48
N VAL A 280 -2.74 3.82 4.47
CA VAL A 280 -3.20 5.19 4.37
C VAL A 280 -2.06 6.18 4.65
N ARG A 281 -2.21 7.40 4.16
CA ARG A 281 -1.27 8.52 4.31
C ARG A 281 -2.10 9.80 4.47
N ASP A 282 -1.55 10.87 5.03
CA ASP A 282 -2.16 12.21 4.97
C ASP A 282 -2.79 12.46 3.58
N PRO A 283 -4.12 12.68 3.49
CA PRO A 283 -4.83 12.79 2.22
C PRO A 283 -4.34 13.96 1.36
N THR A 284 -3.87 15.06 1.96
CA THR A 284 -3.28 16.20 1.26
C THR A 284 -1.99 15.78 0.57
N THR A 285 -1.03 15.23 1.32
CA THR A 285 0.25 14.75 0.77
C THR A 285 0.05 13.54 -0.17
N ARG A 286 -1.00 12.74 0.02
CA ARG A 286 -1.42 11.66 -0.87
C ARG A 286 -1.91 12.20 -2.22
N ALA A 287 -2.72 13.26 -2.22
CA ALA A 287 -3.21 13.94 -3.44
C ALA A 287 -2.07 14.54 -4.25
N ILE A 288 -1.13 15.25 -3.60
CA ILE A 288 0.07 15.81 -4.24
C ILE A 288 0.95 14.70 -4.82
N SER A 289 1.12 13.58 -4.11
CA SER A 289 1.86 12.43 -4.63
C SER A 289 1.20 11.79 -5.86
N ASP A 290 -0.13 11.81 -5.94
CA ASP A 290 -0.90 11.32 -7.09
C ASP A 290 -0.73 12.25 -8.29
N TYR A 291 -0.80 13.56 -8.05
CA TYR A 291 -0.55 14.61 -9.04
C TYR A 291 0.85 14.52 -9.63
N THR A 292 1.88 14.40 -8.78
CA THR A 292 3.29 14.29 -9.19
C THR A 292 3.51 13.13 -10.18
N GLN A 293 2.83 11.99 -9.98
CA GLN A 293 2.90 10.86 -10.92
C GLN A 293 2.10 11.08 -12.22
N GLY A 294 1.10 11.96 -12.19
CA GLY A 294 0.42 12.43 -13.40
C GLY A 294 1.32 13.31 -14.25
N VAL A 295 2.02 14.27 -13.64
CA VAL A 295 2.94 15.22 -14.32
C VAL A 295 4.09 14.48 -15.02
N GLU A 296 4.75 13.52 -14.37
CA GLU A 296 5.80 12.73 -15.04
C GLU A 296 5.34 12.00 -16.31
N ARG A 297 4.04 11.67 -16.41
CA ARG A 297 3.45 10.98 -17.58
C ARG A 297 2.93 11.95 -18.64
N LYS A 298 2.67 13.20 -18.25
CA LYS A 298 2.13 14.29 -19.06
C LYS A 298 2.68 15.60 -18.50
N PRO A 299 3.85 16.08 -18.98
CA PRO A 299 4.50 17.27 -18.45
C PRO A 299 3.62 18.51 -18.53
N ASP A 300 2.78 18.61 -19.57
CA ASP A 300 1.87 19.74 -19.85
C ASP A 300 0.61 19.77 -18.96
N ASN A 301 0.60 19.06 -17.83
CA ASN A 301 -0.49 19.19 -16.86
C ASN A 301 -0.46 20.61 -16.24
N PRO A 302 -1.62 21.26 -16.02
CA PRO A 302 -1.67 22.52 -15.28
C PRO A 302 -1.21 22.31 -13.84
N ARG A 303 -0.78 23.40 -13.18
CA ARG A 303 -0.22 23.33 -11.82
C ARG A 303 -1.21 22.72 -10.84
N PHE A 304 -0.69 22.14 -9.74
CA PHE A 304 -1.54 21.56 -8.70
C PHE A 304 -2.57 22.58 -8.18
N GLU A 305 -2.16 23.82 -7.98
CA GLU A 305 -3.02 24.91 -7.51
C GLU A 305 -4.13 25.31 -8.51
N GLU A 306 -3.95 25.03 -9.80
CA GLU A 306 -4.89 25.37 -10.89
C GLU A 306 -5.97 24.29 -11.09
N VAL A 307 -5.76 23.07 -10.57
CA VAL A 307 -6.64 21.90 -10.79
C VAL A 307 -7.21 21.29 -9.51
N VAL A 308 -6.87 21.86 -8.35
CA VAL A 308 -7.33 21.38 -7.04
C VAL A 308 -8.57 22.13 -6.53
N PHE A 309 -8.88 23.27 -7.14
CA PHE A 309 -10.08 24.05 -6.85
C PHE A 309 -11.01 24.08 -8.07
N ASN A 310 -12.31 24.23 -7.82
CA ASN A 310 -13.33 24.49 -8.83
C ASN A 310 -13.39 25.97 -9.22
N ASP A 311 -14.27 26.33 -10.17
CA ASP A 311 -14.45 27.72 -10.63
C ASP A 311 -14.93 28.69 -9.52
N ALA A 312 -15.46 28.17 -8.40
CA ALA A 312 -15.85 28.95 -7.22
C ALA A 312 -14.71 29.15 -6.20
N GLY A 313 -13.52 28.55 -6.43
CA GLY A 313 -12.37 28.64 -5.52
C GLY A 313 -12.44 27.71 -4.30
N GLU A 314 -13.39 26.77 -4.31
CA GLU A 314 -13.56 25.68 -3.34
C GLU A 314 -12.84 24.42 -3.82
N VAL A 315 -12.54 23.47 -2.93
CA VAL A 315 -11.83 22.22 -3.29
C VAL A 315 -12.67 21.41 -4.28
N ASP A 316 -12.10 21.01 -5.43
CA ASP A 316 -12.79 20.17 -6.40
C ASP A 316 -12.96 18.73 -5.88
N GLU A 317 -14.14 18.47 -5.30
CA GLU A 317 -14.52 17.17 -4.77
C GLU A 317 -14.60 16.06 -5.83
N ASN A 318 -14.80 16.42 -7.10
CA ASN A 318 -14.91 15.50 -8.23
C ASN A 318 -13.53 15.11 -8.76
N TRP A 319 -12.50 15.92 -8.52
CA TRP A 319 -11.14 15.56 -8.89
C TRP A 319 -10.74 14.27 -8.21
N SER A 320 -10.43 13.25 -9.01
CA SER A 320 -10.05 11.90 -8.51
C SER A 320 -8.99 11.91 -7.41
N LYS A 321 -8.14 12.94 -7.35
CA LYS A 321 -7.07 13.04 -6.35
C LYS A 321 -7.55 13.57 -5.00
N ILE A 322 -8.65 14.32 -4.95
CA ILE A 322 -9.35 14.68 -3.73
C ILE A 322 -10.24 13.52 -3.28
N SER A 323 -11.08 12.98 -4.18
CA SER A 323 -12.06 11.95 -3.81
C SER A 323 -11.43 10.65 -3.28
N ILE A 324 -10.24 10.24 -3.76
CA ILE A 324 -9.48 9.12 -3.16
C ILE A 324 -9.11 9.41 -1.68
N GLY A 325 -8.90 10.67 -1.30
CA GLY A 325 -8.51 11.09 0.06
C GLY A 325 -9.63 11.01 1.10
N ARG A 326 -10.90 10.94 0.68
CA ARG A 326 -12.06 10.79 1.58
C ARG A 326 -12.21 9.36 2.11
N TYR A 327 -11.19 8.86 2.80
CA TYR A 327 -11.03 7.44 3.17
C TYR A 327 -12.22 6.86 3.95
N ALA A 328 -12.87 7.66 4.80
CA ALA A 328 -14.03 7.24 5.59
C ALA A 328 -15.25 6.87 4.71
N GLU A 329 -15.43 7.51 3.55
CA GLU A 329 -16.53 7.22 2.63
C GLU A 329 -16.33 5.88 1.91
N HIS A 330 -15.09 5.62 1.49
CA HIS A 330 -14.73 4.35 0.87
C HIS A 330 -14.80 3.21 1.89
N LEU A 331 -14.29 3.43 3.10
CA LEU A 331 -14.36 2.44 4.19
C LEU A 331 -15.80 2.05 4.53
N ALA A 332 -16.75 2.98 4.54
CA ALA A 332 -18.16 2.66 4.81
C ALA A 332 -18.68 1.55 3.87
N LYS A 333 -18.36 1.63 2.58
CA LYS A 333 -18.73 0.62 1.56
C LYS A 333 -18.06 -0.73 1.78
N TRP A 334 -16.84 -0.76 2.32
CA TRP A 334 -16.18 -2.01 2.71
C TRP A 334 -16.82 -2.62 3.97
N MET A 335 -17.28 -1.80 4.91
CA MET A 335 -17.91 -2.23 6.15
C MET A 335 -19.34 -2.78 5.97
N GLU A 336 -19.98 -2.54 4.82
CA GLU A 336 -21.23 -3.23 4.41
C GLU A 336 -21.02 -4.75 4.23
N TYR A 337 -19.80 -5.18 3.88
CA TYR A 337 -19.46 -6.58 3.58
C TYR A 337 -18.52 -7.22 4.61
N PHE A 338 -17.60 -6.45 5.19
CA PHE A 338 -16.54 -6.96 6.07
C PHE A 338 -16.55 -6.28 7.44
N PRO A 339 -16.57 -7.05 8.55
CA PRO A 339 -16.47 -6.47 9.88
C PRO A 339 -15.08 -5.86 10.09
N LEU A 340 -14.99 -4.75 10.83
CA LEU A 340 -13.73 -4.00 11.02
C LEU A 340 -12.53 -4.87 11.44
N LYS A 341 -12.75 -5.95 12.21
CA LYS A 341 -11.71 -6.91 12.60
C LYS A 341 -10.99 -7.62 11.44
N GLN A 342 -11.57 -7.60 10.23
CA GLN A 342 -10.96 -8.11 8.99
C GLN A 342 -10.26 -7.02 8.18
N LEU A 343 -10.22 -5.77 8.65
CA LEU A 343 -9.50 -4.67 8.01
C LEU A 343 -8.38 -4.17 8.94
N HIS A 344 -7.16 -4.07 8.40
CA HIS A 344 -6.03 -3.50 9.11
C HIS A 344 -5.53 -2.23 8.41
N PHE A 345 -5.45 -1.14 9.18
CA PHE A 345 -5.01 0.15 8.68
C PHE A 345 -3.55 0.41 9.05
N VAL A 346 -2.70 0.46 8.03
CA VAL A 346 -1.26 0.75 8.12
C VAL A 346 -1.04 2.26 7.91
N SER A 347 -0.26 2.90 8.78
CA SER A 347 0.19 4.28 8.57
C SER A 347 1.39 4.29 7.62
N GLY A 348 1.26 5.01 6.50
CA GLY A 348 2.36 5.26 5.58
C GLY A 348 3.45 6.14 6.17
N GLU A 349 3.12 7.05 7.08
CA GLU A 349 4.10 7.84 7.82
C GLU A 349 4.92 6.97 8.79
N GLU A 350 4.29 6.07 9.54
CA GLU A 350 5.00 5.14 10.42
C GLU A 350 5.78 4.09 9.62
N LEU A 351 5.28 3.61 8.47
CA LEU A 351 6.06 2.71 7.59
C LEU A 351 7.35 3.37 7.06
N VAL A 352 7.39 4.70 6.94
CA VAL A 352 8.62 5.44 6.58
C VAL A 352 9.49 5.72 7.82
N LYS A 353 8.90 6.12 8.95
CA LYS A 353 9.64 6.55 10.16
C LYS A 353 10.12 5.40 11.04
N ARG A 354 9.34 4.33 11.17
CA ARG A 354 9.54 3.18 12.08
C ARG A 354 8.97 1.88 11.45
N PRO A 355 9.53 1.42 10.33
CA PRO A 355 8.96 0.32 9.53
C PRO A 355 8.70 -0.96 10.34
N ALA A 356 9.66 -1.46 11.13
CA ALA A 356 9.48 -2.72 11.86
C ALA A 356 8.34 -2.63 12.90
N LYS A 357 8.24 -1.51 13.61
CA LYS A 357 7.15 -1.25 14.56
C LYS A 357 5.77 -1.34 13.90
N GLU A 358 5.61 -0.73 12.73
CA GLU A 358 4.34 -0.74 12.00
C GLU A 358 4.04 -2.14 11.42
N LEU A 359 5.07 -2.84 10.90
CA LEU A 359 4.92 -4.18 10.32
C LEU A 359 4.61 -5.25 11.37
N LYS A 360 5.08 -5.11 12.61
CA LYS A 360 4.69 -5.96 13.75
C LYS A 360 3.18 -5.92 14.03
N LEU A 361 2.48 -4.86 13.64
CA LEU A 361 1.02 -4.79 13.69
C LEU A 361 0.38 -5.61 12.56
N VAL A 362 0.99 -5.60 11.37
CA VAL A 362 0.57 -6.38 10.20
C VAL A 362 0.79 -7.88 10.42
N GLU A 363 1.96 -8.28 10.94
CA GLU A 363 2.25 -9.68 11.30
C GLU A 363 1.22 -10.22 12.30
N ARG A 364 0.94 -9.45 13.36
CA ARG A 364 -0.11 -9.80 14.33
C ARG A 364 -1.48 -9.91 13.68
N PHE A 365 -1.86 -8.95 12.84
CA PHE A 365 -3.14 -8.99 12.13
C PHE A 365 -3.26 -10.20 11.19
N LEU A 366 -2.15 -10.62 10.58
CA LEU A 366 -2.10 -11.79 9.71
C LEU A 366 -2.09 -13.13 10.47
N ASP A 367 -1.95 -13.12 11.81
CA ASP A 367 -1.75 -14.29 12.69
C ASP A 367 -0.47 -15.08 12.36
N ILE A 368 0.61 -14.37 12.01
CA ILE A 368 1.94 -14.97 11.74
C ILE A 368 2.94 -14.62 12.86
N LYS A 369 3.92 -15.50 13.08
CA LYS A 369 4.99 -15.31 14.08
C LYS A 369 5.80 -14.04 13.75
N PRO A 370 6.10 -13.14 14.72
CA PRO A 370 6.91 -11.96 14.44
C PRO A 370 8.30 -12.31 13.92
N PHE A 371 8.67 -11.78 12.75
CA PHE A 371 9.95 -12.04 12.08
C PHE A 371 10.67 -10.75 11.70
N ILE A 372 9.93 -9.75 11.21
CA ILE A 372 10.48 -8.49 10.73
C ILE A 372 10.90 -7.63 11.94
N ARG A 373 12.16 -7.21 11.95
CA ARG A 373 12.84 -6.50 13.04
C ARG A 373 13.53 -5.24 12.51
N GLU A 374 14.05 -4.40 13.41
CA GLU A 374 14.66 -3.11 13.03
C GLU A 374 15.96 -3.29 12.22
N ASP A 375 16.69 -4.38 12.42
CA ASP A 375 17.88 -4.78 11.65
C ASP A 375 17.58 -5.16 10.19
N ASN A 376 16.31 -5.42 9.83
CA ASN A 376 15.90 -5.52 8.44
C ASN A 376 15.92 -4.18 7.71
N PHE A 377 16.13 -3.04 8.39
CA PHE A 377 16.01 -1.70 7.81
C PHE A 377 17.24 -0.84 8.04
N TYR A 378 17.49 0.06 7.10
CA TYR A 378 18.41 1.17 7.25
C TYR A 378 17.89 2.36 6.45
N PHE A 379 18.17 3.58 6.91
CA PHE A 379 17.77 4.78 6.18
C PHE A 379 18.78 5.11 5.10
N ASN A 380 18.31 5.42 3.89
CA ASN A 380 19.16 5.87 2.79
C ASN A 380 18.95 7.37 2.60
N GLU A 381 19.88 8.19 3.13
CA GLU A 381 19.82 9.66 3.08
C GLU A 381 19.64 10.20 1.66
N SER A 382 20.43 9.71 0.71
CA SER A 382 20.36 10.11 -0.70
C SER A 382 19.00 9.82 -1.34
N LYS A 383 18.26 8.82 -0.83
CA LYS A 383 16.91 8.49 -1.27
C LYS A 383 15.82 9.21 -0.44
N GLY A 384 16.09 9.54 0.82
CA GLY A 384 15.12 10.06 1.77
C GLY A 384 14.08 9.04 2.26
N PHE A 385 14.36 7.73 2.12
CA PHE A 385 13.44 6.65 2.51
C PHE A 385 14.20 5.45 3.11
N PRO A 386 13.57 4.66 3.99
CA PRO A 386 14.13 3.39 4.42
C PRO A 386 14.26 2.41 3.25
N CYS A 387 15.37 1.70 3.25
CA CYS A 387 15.62 0.52 2.43
C CYS A 387 15.75 -0.70 3.36
N PHE A 388 15.74 -1.92 2.79
CA PHE A 388 15.64 -3.14 3.60
C PHE A 388 16.56 -4.27 3.13
N VAL A 389 16.85 -5.19 4.05
CA VAL A 389 17.67 -6.40 3.84
C VAL A 389 16.89 -7.64 4.27
N GLY A 390 17.02 -8.72 3.48
CA GLY A 390 16.36 -9.99 3.79
C GLY A 390 16.22 -10.93 2.60
N LYS A 391 15.78 -12.17 2.89
CA LYS A 391 15.42 -13.16 1.87
C LYS A 391 14.01 -12.85 1.37
N ILE A 392 13.87 -12.39 0.13
CA ILE A 392 12.56 -12.12 -0.48
C ILE A 392 11.99 -13.45 -0.94
N SER A 393 10.90 -13.88 -0.31
CA SER A 393 10.36 -15.24 -0.45
C SER A 393 10.22 -15.71 -1.90
N ASN A 394 9.68 -14.88 -2.79
CA ASN A 394 9.47 -15.24 -4.20
C ASN A 394 10.72 -15.27 -5.08
N THR A 395 11.85 -14.68 -4.67
CA THR A 395 13.02 -14.45 -5.55
C THR A 395 14.36 -14.88 -4.95
N GLY A 396 14.35 -15.49 -3.76
CA GLY A 396 15.56 -15.95 -3.07
C GLY A 396 16.22 -14.87 -2.22
N THR A 397 17.47 -15.11 -1.81
CA THR A 397 18.17 -14.24 -0.87
C THR A 397 18.66 -12.97 -1.55
N VAL A 398 18.24 -11.80 -1.06
CA VAL A 398 18.85 -10.54 -1.49
C VAL A 398 20.04 -10.25 -0.58
N ASN A 399 21.20 -10.80 -0.94
CA ASN A 399 22.48 -10.56 -0.25
C ASN A 399 22.99 -9.10 -0.37
N LYS A 400 22.17 -8.20 -0.92
CA LYS A 400 22.46 -6.77 -1.08
C LYS A 400 21.24 -5.97 -0.67
N ALA A 401 21.51 -4.78 -0.15
CA ALA A 401 20.48 -3.89 0.35
C ALA A 401 19.46 -3.47 -0.73
N HIS A 402 18.17 -3.76 -0.49
CA HIS A 402 17.10 -3.47 -1.44
C HIS A 402 16.46 -2.12 -1.13
N CYS A 403 16.67 -1.17 -2.02
CA CYS A 403 15.92 0.08 -2.07
C CYS A 403 14.80 -0.01 -3.10
N MET A 404 13.66 0.61 -2.80
CA MET A 404 12.59 0.79 -3.79
C MET A 404 13.13 1.55 -5.02
N GLY A 405 12.69 1.19 -6.23
CA GLY A 405 13.11 1.87 -7.46
C GLY A 405 12.75 3.36 -7.54
N GLU A 406 13.32 4.07 -8.51
CA GLU A 406 13.19 5.54 -8.71
C GLU A 406 11.74 6.03 -8.76
N SER A 407 10.83 5.22 -9.32
CA SER A 407 9.39 5.50 -9.34
C SER A 407 8.71 5.50 -7.95
N LYS A 408 9.47 5.39 -6.85
CA LYS A 408 9.02 5.46 -5.45
C LYS A 408 9.91 6.45 -4.68
N GLY A 409 9.26 7.43 -4.04
CA GLY A 409 9.95 8.49 -3.30
C GLY A 409 10.23 9.78 -4.08
N ARG A 410 9.47 10.04 -5.16
CA ARG A 410 9.56 11.28 -5.96
C ARG A 410 9.52 12.54 -5.10
N LYS A 411 10.35 13.53 -5.45
CA LYS A 411 10.19 14.90 -4.96
C LYS A 411 8.83 15.44 -5.41
N HIS A 412 8.06 15.98 -4.48
CA HIS A 412 6.77 16.63 -4.76
C HIS A 412 7.02 18.05 -5.29
N PRO A 413 6.12 18.62 -6.10
CA PRO A 413 6.15 20.04 -6.43
C PRO A 413 5.99 20.88 -5.14
N ALA A 414 6.56 22.08 -5.13
CA ALA A 414 6.21 23.07 -4.13
C ALA A 414 4.75 23.51 -4.37
N VAL A 415 3.94 23.44 -3.32
CA VAL A 415 2.55 23.90 -3.30
C VAL A 415 2.48 25.02 -2.26
N LYS A 416 1.75 26.10 -2.56
CA LYS A 416 1.61 27.24 -1.64
C LYS A 416 0.93 26.83 -0.32
N GLU A 417 1.33 27.46 0.78
CA GLU A 417 0.86 27.06 2.12
C GLU A 417 -0.64 27.36 2.35
N ASP A 418 -1.20 28.39 1.71
CA ASP A 418 -2.64 28.67 1.71
C ASP A 418 -3.46 27.55 1.05
N VAL A 419 -2.95 26.99 -0.04
CA VAL A 419 -3.54 25.82 -0.72
C VAL A 419 -3.43 24.56 0.15
N LEU A 420 -2.28 24.35 0.81
CA LEU A 420 -2.10 23.25 1.75
C LEU A 420 -3.05 23.37 2.95
N GLN A 421 -3.21 24.57 3.50
CA GLN A 421 -4.08 24.83 4.64
C GLN A 421 -5.56 24.58 4.31
N LYS A 422 -6.05 25.12 3.17
CA LYS A 422 -7.40 24.81 2.67
C LYS A 422 -7.66 23.31 2.52
N LEU A 423 -6.67 22.55 2.05
CA LEU A 423 -6.80 21.09 1.91
C LEU A 423 -6.82 20.34 3.25
N ARG A 424 -6.02 20.77 4.24
CA ARG A 424 -6.07 20.20 5.59
C ARG A 424 -7.43 20.46 6.24
N GLU A 425 -7.94 21.67 6.13
CA GLU A 425 -9.28 22.06 6.61
C GLU A 425 -10.39 21.26 5.93
N TYR A 426 -10.31 21.09 4.61
CA TYR A 426 -11.23 20.24 3.85
C TYR A 426 -11.22 18.78 4.31
N PHE A 427 -10.03 18.19 4.55
CA PHE A 427 -9.91 16.78 4.93
C PHE A 427 -10.15 16.49 6.41
N ASP A 428 -9.98 17.46 7.31
CA ASP A 428 -10.15 17.31 8.76
C ASP A 428 -11.45 16.58 9.20
N PRO A 429 -12.67 16.93 8.73
CA PRO A 429 -13.88 16.20 9.12
C PRO A 429 -13.87 14.73 8.65
N PHE A 430 -13.32 14.46 7.46
CA PHE A 430 -13.18 13.09 6.95
C PHE A 430 -12.11 12.28 7.71
N ASN A 431 -11.01 12.94 8.12
CA ASN A 431 -9.96 12.37 8.95
C ASN A 431 -10.49 11.99 10.34
N LYS A 432 -11.18 12.91 11.03
CA LYS A 432 -11.85 12.66 12.32
C LYS A 432 -12.84 11.51 12.23
N LYS A 433 -13.65 11.45 11.16
CA LYS A 433 -14.57 10.34 10.90
C LYS A 433 -13.82 9.01 10.73
N LEU A 434 -12.76 8.97 9.92
CA LEU A 434 -11.91 7.77 9.77
C LEU A 434 -11.34 7.33 11.12
N TYR A 435 -10.74 8.24 11.89
CA TYR A 435 -10.10 7.91 13.17
C TYR A 435 -11.08 7.28 14.17
N SER A 436 -12.32 7.77 14.18
CA SER A 436 -13.42 7.18 14.95
C SER A 436 -13.80 5.79 14.43
N MET A 437 -13.95 5.61 13.12
CA MET A 437 -14.33 4.34 12.48
C MET A 437 -13.30 3.22 12.67
N VAL A 438 -11.99 3.54 12.67
CA VAL A 438 -10.91 2.52 12.77
C VAL A 438 -10.24 2.46 14.15
N HIS A 439 -10.72 3.26 15.11
CA HIS A 439 -10.17 3.39 16.47
C HIS A 439 -8.65 3.68 16.50
N ARG A 440 -8.14 4.40 15.50
CA ARG A 440 -6.72 4.78 15.34
C ARG A 440 -6.62 6.21 14.80
N ASN A 441 -5.97 7.10 15.55
CA ASN A 441 -5.67 8.47 15.13
C ASN A 441 -4.29 8.49 14.43
N PHE A 442 -4.24 8.99 13.19
CA PHE A 442 -3.02 9.05 12.37
C PHE A 442 -2.27 10.38 12.47
N ARG A 443 -2.84 11.39 13.14
CA ARG A 443 -2.24 12.73 13.37
C ARG A 443 -1.91 13.49 12.08
N TRP A 444 -2.78 13.41 11.09
CA TRP A 444 -2.84 14.33 9.95
C TRP A 444 -3.77 15.51 10.27
#